data_AF-A0AAF0TA44-F1
#
_entry.id   AF-A0AAF0TA44-F1
#
_cell.length_a   1.000
_cell.length_b   1.000
_cell.length_c   1.000
_cell.angle_alpha   90.00
_cell.angle_beta   90.00
_cell.angle_gamma   90.00
#
_symmetry.space_group_name_H-M   'P 1'
#
loop_
_entity.id
_entity.type
_entity.pdbx_description
1 polymer ?
#
loop_
_entity_poly.entity_id
_entity_poly.type
_entity_poly.pdbx_seq_one_letter_code
_entity_poly.pdbx_strand_id
1 'polypeptide(L)'
;MKRGITLCSRCFFCGKTAETVNHLFIQCKVTGQLWNLFLRHKSISWSMPRRISEALFSWEEAGTQAKNRSNWRIVPNTIWWTIWKERNLRVFENRAELHFDSVFLV
;
A
#
# COMPACT_ATOMS: atom_id res chain seq x y z
N MET A 1 -11.17 22.20 -9.24
CA MET A 1 -10.25 21.57 -8.27
C MET A 1 -8.83 22.08 -8.51
N LYS A 2 -8.26 22.91 -7.62
CA LYS A 2 -6.86 23.33 -7.71
C LYS A 2 -5.98 22.21 -7.16
N ARG A 3 -5.26 21.48 -8.02
CA ARG A 3 -4.24 20.50 -7.61
C ARG A 3 -2.98 21.27 -7.18
N GLY A 4 -3.02 21.85 -5.97
CA GLY A 4 -1.85 22.50 -5.39
C GLY A 4 -0.73 21.51 -5.13
N ILE A 5 0.48 21.81 -5.63
CA ILE A 5 1.67 21.01 -5.35
C ILE A 5 2.15 21.36 -3.95
N THR A 6 1.93 20.46 -2.99
CA THR A 6 2.57 20.59 -1.67
C THR A 6 3.95 19.95 -1.76
N LEU A 7 4.97 20.77 -2.02
CA LEU A 7 6.32 20.36 -2.44
C LEU A 7 7.04 19.44 -1.43
N CYS A 8 6.64 19.42 -0.16
CA CYS A 8 7.16 18.55 0.89
C CYS A 8 6.12 18.34 2.00
N SER A 9 4.99 17.71 1.69
CA SER A 9 4.02 17.33 2.73
C SER A 9 4.59 16.19 3.59
N ARG A 10 4.39 16.29 4.91
CA ARG A 10 4.49 15.12 5.78
C ARG A 10 3.46 14.10 5.31
N CYS A 11 3.78 12.82 5.40
CA CYS A 11 2.88 11.75 4.97
C CYS A 11 1.50 11.87 5.61
N PHE A 12 0.45 11.84 4.79
CA PHE A 12 -0.94 11.99 5.25
C PHE A 12 -1.45 10.82 6.10
N PHE A 13 -0.66 9.75 6.22
CA PHE A 13 -0.92 8.66 7.13
C PHE A 13 -0.25 8.84 8.48
N CYS A 14 1.08 8.99 8.50
CA CYS A 14 1.82 8.98 9.77
C CYS A 14 2.07 10.37 10.34
N GLY A 15 2.00 11.43 9.53
CA GLY A 15 2.27 12.81 9.92
C GLY A 15 3.71 13.08 10.41
N LYS A 16 4.64 12.13 10.26
CA LYS A 16 5.98 12.15 10.87
C LYS A 16 7.13 12.30 9.88
N THR A 17 7.04 11.62 8.74
CA THR A 17 8.12 11.59 7.73
C THR A 17 7.65 12.28 6.45
N ALA A 18 8.58 12.86 5.70
CA ALA A 18 8.29 13.38 4.36
C ALA A 18 7.64 12.29 3.50
N GLU A 19 6.59 12.64 2.78
CA GLU A 19 5.93 11.71 1.89
C GLU A 19 6.82 11.43 0.67
N THR A 20 7.20 10.18 0.50
CA THR A 20 7.84 9.66 -0.71
C THR A 20 7.06 8.45 -1.19
N VAL A 21 7.27 8.04 -2.44
CA VAL A 21 6.61 6.84 -2.98
C VAL A 21 6.90 5.61 -2.10
N ASN A 22 8.16 5.38 -1.74
CA ASN A 22 8.54 4.29 -0.83
C ASN A 22 7.95 4.45 0.57
N HIS A 23 7.93 5.67 1.12
CA HIS A 23 7.31 5.88 2.42
C HIS A 23 5.80 5.59 2.39
N LEU A 24 5.09 6.13 1.41
CA LEU A 24 3.65 5.99 1.28
C LEU A 24 3.20 4.53 1.16
N PHE A 25 3.88 3.74 0.33
CA PHE A 25 3.42 2.39 -0.04
C PHE A 25 4.10 1.25 0.72
N ILE A 26 5.23 1.51 1.40
CA ILE A 26 6.07 0.45 1.99
C ILE A 26 6.46 0.80 3.44
N GLN A 27 7.06 1.97 3.67
CA GLN A 27 7.77 2.24 4.94
C GLN A 27 6.90 2.95 6.01
N CYS A 28 5.78 3.56 5.61
CA CYS A 28 4.84 4.18 6.53
C CYS A 28 4.29 3.11 7.48
N LYS A 29 4.31 3.38 8.79
CA LYS A 29 3.82 2.43 9.81
C LYS A 29 2.36 1.99 9.57
N VAL A 30 1.50 2.91 9.13
CA VAL A 30 0.09 2.61 8.82
C VAL A 30 0.00 1.65 7.63
N THR A 31 0.75 1.94 6.57
CA THR A 31 0.81 1.08 5.38
C THR A 31 1.42 -0.29 5.69
N GLY A 32 2.47 -0.34 6.49
CA GLY A 32 3.06 -1.61 6.94
C GLY A 32 2.08 -2.45 7.76
N GLN A 33 1.25 -1.82 8.60
CA GLN A 33 0.18 -2.52 9.33
C GLN A 33 -0.88 -3.11 8.39
N LEU A 34 -1.28 -2.37 7.35
CA LEU A 34 -2.20 -2.88 6.32
C LEU A 34 -1.64 -4.13 5.63
N TRP A 35 -0.39 -4.07 5.19
CA TRP A 35 0.28 -5.22 4.59
C TRP A 35 0.34 -6.41 5.54
N ASN A 36 0.77 -6.20 6.78
CA ASN A 36 0.83 -7.27 7.79
C ASN A 36 -0.55 -7.87 8.07
N LEU A 37 -1.60 -7.05 8.10
CA LEU A 37 -2.97 -7.53 8.28
C LEU A 37 -3.43 -8.37 7.09
N PHE A 38 -3.17 -7.93 5.86
CA PHE A 38 -3.47 -8.69 4.64
C PHE A 38 -2.71 -10.02 4.59
N LEU A 39 -1.39 -9.99 4.82
CA LEU A 39 -0.54 -11.19 4.80
C LEU A 39 -0.99 -12.20 5.84
N ARG A 40 -1.30 -11.75 7.06
CA ARG A 40 -1.84 -12.60 8.12
C ARG A 40 -3.20 -13.18 7.74
N HIS A 41 -4.10 -12.36 7.20
CA HIS A 41 -5.43 -12.80 6.80
C HIS A 41 -5.37 -13.86 5.68
N LYS A 42 -4.44 -13.72 4.73
CA LYS A 42 -4.23 -14.68 3.63
C LYS A 42 -3.24 -15.80 3.96
N SER A 43 -2.67 -15.82 5.16
CA SER A 43 -1.62 -16.77 5.57
C SER A 43 -0.42 -16.81 4.60
N ILE A 44 -0.04 -15.64 4.07
CA ILE A 44 1.08 -15.50 3.14
C ILE A 44 2.35 -15.19 3.94
N SER A 45 3.38 -16.03 3.79
CA SER A 45 4.70 -15.79 4.35
C SER A 45 5.54 -14.97 3.36
N TRP A 46 5.43 -13.64 3.42
CA TRP A 46 6.22 -12.72 2.63
C TRP A 46 6.72 -11.56 3.49
N SER A 47 8.00 -11.18 3.30
CA SER A 47 8.65 -10.12 4.06
C SER A 47 8.74 -8.84 3.23
N MET A 48 8.27 -7.74 3.81
CA MET A 48 8.24 -6.42 3.16
C MET A 48 9.66 -5.86 2.90
N PRO A 49 10.04 -5.56 1.64
CA PRO A 49 11.30 -4.88 1.33
C PRO A 49 11.27 -3.39 1.64
N ARG A 50 12.34 -2.65 1.32
CA ARG A 50 12.40 -1.20 1.59
C ARG A 50 12.00 -0.33 0.41
N ARG A 51 12.07 -0.87 -0.81
CA ARG A 51 11.72 -0.16 -2.05
C ARG A 51 10.59 -0.87 -2.78
N ILE A 52 9.79 -0.11 -3.51
CA ILE A 52 8.68 -0.66 -4.32
C ILE A 52 9.18 -1.62 -5.40
N SER A 53 10.32 -1.31 -6.03
CA SER A 53 10.92 -2.19 -7.03
C SER A 53 11.30 -3.56 -6.44
N GLU A 54 11.87 -3.57 -5.24
CA GLU A 54 12.20 -4.79 -4.50
C GLU A 54 10.93 -5.53 -4.05
N ALA A 55 9.89 -4.79 -3.65
CA ALA A 55 8.60 -5.36 -3.29
C ALA A 55 7.96 -6.08 -4.48
N LEU A 56 7.94 -5.47 -5.68
CA LEU A 56 7.45 -6.12 -6.89
C LEU A 56 8.24 -7.37 -7.24
N PHE A 57 9.57 -7.26 -7.21
CA PHE A 57 10.45 -8.38 -7.56
C PHE A 57 10.27 -9.55 -6.60
N SER A 58 10.39 -9.32 -5.30
CA SER A 58 10.24 -10.37 -4.28
C SER A 58 8.82 -10.93 -4.21
N TRP A 59 7.79 -10.13 -4.50
CA TRP A 59 6.43 -10.61 -4.60
C TRP A 59 6.27 -11.56 -5.77
N GLU A 60 6.77 -11.21 -6.96
CA GLU A 60 6.73 -12.11 -8.13
C GLU A 60 7.46 -13.43 -7.86
N GLU A 61 8.63 -13.40 -7.24
CA GLU A 61 9.40 -14.60 -6.86
C GLU A 61 8.62 -15.49 -5.88
N ALA A 62 7.99 -14.90 -4.86
CA ALA A 62 7.17 -15.64 -3.90
C ALA A 62 5.90 -16.24 -4.55
N GLY A 63 5.47 -15.72 -5.69
CA GLY A 63 4.31 -16.18 -6.46
C GLY A 63 4.57 -17.28 -7.46
N THR A 64 5.82 -17.73 -7.61
CA THR A 64 6.21 -18.75 -8.61
C THR A 64 5.43 -20.06 -8.46
N GLN A 65 5.03 -20.43 -7.24
CA GLN A 65 4.25 -21.62 -6.94
C GLN A 65 2.76 -21.33 -6.69
N ALA A 66 2.30 -20.10 -6.93
CA ALA A 66 0.91 -19.73 -6.67
C ALA A 66 -0.02 -20.48 -7.63
N LYS A 67 -1.05 -21.15 -7.09
CA LYS A 67 -2.08 -21.87 -7.87
C LYS A 67 -2.78 -20.96 -8.88
N ASN A 68 -2.95 -19.69 -8.53
CA ASN A 68 -3.51 -18.67 -9.41
C ASN A 68 -2.57 -17.45 -9.47
N ARG A 69 -1.75 -17.40 -10.52
CA ARG A 69 -0.77 -16.33 -10.73
C ARG A 69 -1.42 -14.96 -11.01
N SER A 70 -2.61 -14.91 -11.63
CA SER A 70 -3.26 -13.63 -11.89
C SER A 70 -3.77 -13.00 -10.60
N ASN A 71 -4.39 -13.80 -9.71
CA ASN A 71 -4.75 -13.34 -8.36
C ASN A 71 -3.52 -12.95 -7.55
N TRP A 72 -2.42 -13.71 -7.66
CA TRP A 72 -1.18 -13.31 -6.99
C TRP A 72 -0.69 -11.93 -7.43
N ARG A 73 -0.67 -11.66 -8.74
CA ARG A 73 -0.17 -10.40 -9.32
C ARG A 73 -1.08 -9.20 -9.06
N ILE A 74 -2.38 -9.40 -8.83
CA ILE A 74 -3.29 -8.28 -8.56
C ILE A 74 -3.15 -7.75 -7.13
N VAL A 75 -2.66 -8.55 -6.19
CA VAL A 75 -2.59 -8.19 -4.76
C VAL A 75 -1.84 -6.88 -4.49
N PRO A 76 -0.58 -6.68 -4.95
CA PRO A 76 0.13 -5.42 -4.69
C PRO A 76 -0.58 -4.22 -5.31
N ASN A 77 -1.13 -4.40 -6.53
CA ASN A 77 -1.88 -3.37 -7.22
C ASN A 77 -3.13 -2.96 -6.44
N THR A 78 -3.91 -3.92 -5.92
CA THR A 78 -5.11 -3.65 -5.12
C THR A 78 -4.78 -2.93 -3.82
N ILE A 79 -3.72 -3.36 -3.13
CA ILE A 79 -3.25 -2.73 -1.89
C ILE A 79 -2.81 -1.29 -2.15
N TRP A 80 -1.92 -1.08 -3.13
CA TRP A 80 -1.43 0.26 -3.46
C TRP A 80 -2.51 1.18 -3.98
N TRP A 81 -3.45 0.68 -4.79
CA TRP A 81 -4.59 1.46 -5.23
C TRP A 81 -5.43 1.94 -4.04
N THR A 82 -5.66 1.07 -3.06
CA THR A 82 -6.42 1.41 -1.84
C THR A 82 -5.70 2.48 -1.02
N ILE A 83 -4.39 2.33 -0.80
CA ILE A 83 -3.54 3.32 -0.13
C ILE A 83 -3.58 4.67 -0.85
N TRP A 84 -3.44 4.66 -2.18
CA TRP A 84 -3.44 5.87 -3.00
C TRP A 84 -4.78 6.61 -2.93
N LYS A 85 -5.90 5.88 -3.05
CA LYS A 85 -7.25 6.46 -2.94
C LYS A 85 -7.44 7.18 -1.61
N GLU A 86 -7.13 6.53 -0.50
CA GLU A 86 -7.27 7.16 0.83
C GLU A 86 -6.36 8.35 1.03
N ARG A 87 -5.11 8.25 0.59
CA ARG A 87 -4.19 9.39 0.65
C ARG A 87 -4.81 10.57 -0.10
N ASN A 88 -5.39 10.36 -1.28
CA ASN A 88 -6.05 11.42 -2.03
C ASN A 88 -7.30 11.96 -1.34
N LEU A 89 -8.12 11.11 -0.72
CA LEU A 89 -9.27 11.57 0.09
C LEU A 89 -8.81 12.49 1.23
N ARG A 90 -7.75 12.12 1.96
CA ARG A 90 -7.19 12.95 3.02
C ARG A 90 -6.64 14.28 2.51
N VAL A 91 -5.95 14.25 1.36
CA VAL A 91 -5.35 15.44 0.75
C VAL A 91 -6.39 16.42 0.24
N PHE A 92 -7.43 15.93 -0.45
CA PHE A 92 -8.35 16.79 -1.21
C PHE A 92 -9.68 17.05 -0.51
N GLU A 93 -10.09 16.15 0.38
CA GLU A 93 -11.42 16.21 1.02
C GLU A 93 -11.33 16.36 2.53
N ASN A 94 -10.11 16.28 3.11
CA ASN A 94 -9.88 16.29 4.57
C ASN A 94 -10.75 15.24 5.31
N ARG A 95 -11.07 14.14 4.62
CA ARG A 95 -11.81 13.00 5.16
C ARG A 95 -10.89 11.79 5.26
N ALA A 96 -11.08 11.00 6.30
CA ALA A 96 -10.53 9.66 6.41
C ALA A 96 -11.71 8.69 6.38
N GLU A 97 -11.85 7.92 5.29
CA GLU A 97 -13.03 7.07 5.07
C GLU A 97 -12.71 5.58 5.05
N LEU A 98 -11.45 5.19 5.24
CA LEU A 98 -11.07 3.81 4.92
C LEU A 98 -11.62 2.74 5.87
N HIS A 99 -12.53 1.97 5.29
CA HIS A 99 -12.60 0.52 5.43
C HIS A 99 -11.67 -0.15 4.38
N PHE A 100 -10.65 -0.87 4.83
CA PHE A 100 -9.74 -1.64 3.95
C PHE A 100 -10.36 -2.94 3.42
N ASP A 101 -11.67 -3.12 3.56
CA ASP A 101 -12.35 -4.40 3.38
C ASP A 101 -12.15 -4.97 1.96
N SER A 102 -12.11 -4.10 0.94
CA SER A 102 -11.86 -4.50 -0.45
C SER A 102 -10.50 -5.16 -0.67
N VAL A 103 -9.52 -4.90 0.19
CA VAL A 103 -8.18 -5.50 0.12
C VAL A 103 -8.20 -6.97 0.55
N PHE A 104 -9.16 -7.39 1.38
CA PHE A 104 -9.26 -8.78 1.83
C PHE A 104 -10.02 -9.69 0.85
N LEU A 105 -10.70 -9.10 -0.14
CA LEU A 105 -11.45 -9.83 -1.16
C LEU A 105 -10.56 -10.44 -2.26
N VAL A 106 -9.33 -9.95 -2.42
CA VAL A 106 -8.33 -10.49 -3.38
C VAL A 106 -7.56 -11.68 -2.85
#